data_AF-A0A372FDE8-F1
#
_entry.id   AF-A0A372FDE8-F1
#
_cell.length_a   1.000
_cell.length_b   1.000
_cell.length_c   1.000
_cell.angle_alpha   90.00
_cell.angle_beta   90.00
_cell.angle_gamma   90.00
#
_symmetry.space_group_name_H-M   'P 1'
#
loop_
_entity.id
_entity.type
_entity.pdbx_description
1 polymer ?
#
loop_
_entity_poly.entity_id
_entity_poly.type
_entity_poly.pdbx_seq_one_letter_code
_entity_poly.pdbx_strand_id
1 'polypeptide(L)'
;MKHLTFTIVLSLFHICTMGQKPVSYEAANWKLWQLDNPQKISISSPVLQSKAEIQAVKQAMNTLNNKKREAIRYWNAGAPAYRWNQIIIEVVDKNPESMLRIPGSWVNLAIYDATVLAWKEKLKYRRKRPSETDTSIKTIIDAPKTFSYPCEHSVTASAAAHVLAYFFPKQADSVIKLAKSAMQSRIDAGVQFPSDTEAGWKLGEQVALQIIEKAKYDGSDKPWDGQMNKDPKKWTGKYPVGITLASFTPMFLQTNNQFRPLPPPDFEKEMQEMKNFKQTFRSASIAYYWANTSTNWVELAGQKMFEYGIDEDAPLAARIYAVLATASHESAIAIMDAKYAYWGIRPNQYDTSYKPLISTPPFPGYPSGHAAGGATASVIMTYFFPADAKLFQQMAEECAESRFYAGIHFRTDNEVGLELGRNVGKYVVEKWMEK
;
A
#
# COMPACT_ATOMS: atom_id res chain seq x y z
N MET A 1 38.74 -55.54 -28.01
CA MET A 1 37.36 -55.41 -27.49
C MET A 1 37.47 -54.78 -26.11
N LYS A 2 36.81 -53.63 -25.90
CA LYS A 2 37.00 -52.72 -24.77
C LYS A 2 36.41 -53.31 -23.49
N HIS A 3 37.19 -53.32 -22.40
CA HIS A 3 36.70 -53.56 -21.05
C HIS A 3 35.93 -52.33 -20.56
N LEU A 4 34.68 -52.54 -20.14
CA LEU A 4 33.82 -51.52 -19.55
C LEU A 4 33.83 -51.71 -18.03
N THR A 5 34.50 -50.82 -17.31
CA THR A 5 34.45 -50.72 -15.85
C THR A 5 33.23 -49.87 -15.47
N PHE A 6 32.27 -50.46 -14.75
CA PHE A 6 31.13 -49.73 -14.19
C PHE A 6 31.54 -49.14 -12.83
N THR A 7 31.74 -47.82 -12.78
CA THR A 7 31.91 -47.08 -11.52
C THR A 7 30.53 -46.63 -11.05
N ILE A 8 30.05 -47.20 -9.94
CA ILE A 8 28.84 -46.73 -9.25
C ILE A 8 29.23 -45.45 -8.51
N VAL A 9 28.73 -44.31 -8.98
CA VAL A 9 28.81 -43.04 -8.26
C VAL A 9 27.67 -43.00 -7.25
N LEU A 10 27.97 -43.25 -5.97
CA LEU A 10 27.06 -42.92 -4.86
C LEU A 10 27.01 -41.40 -4.71
N SER A 11 25.99 -40.77 -5.27
CA SER A 11 25.65 -39.38 -4.97
C SER A 11 25.03 -39.30 -3.57
N LEU A 12 25.84 -38.92 -2.58
CA LEU A 12 25.40 -38.47 -1.26
C LEU A 12 24.58 -37.18 -1.44
N PHE A 13 23.25 -37.31 -1.40
CA PHE A 13 22.38 -36.15 -1.18
C PHE A 13 22.68 -35.59 0.21
N HIS A 14 23.49 -34.54 0.27
CA HIS A 14 23.45 -33.63 1.40
C HIS A 14 22.07 -32.98 1.38
N ILE A 15 21.18 -33.48 2.24
CA ILE A 15 19.98 -32.74 2.64
C ILE A 15 20.52 -31.49 3.34
N CYS A 16 20.66 -30.40 2.59
CA CYS A 16 20.77 -29.07 3.16
C CYS A 16 19.46 -28.85 3.90
N THR A 17 19.46 -29.13 5.21
CA THR A 17 18.43 -28.60 6.09
C THR A 17 18.57 -27.08 5.99
N MET A 18 17.70 -26.45 5.20
CA MET A 18 17.51 -25.01 5.29
C MET A 18 17.12 -24.73 6.74
N GLY A 19 18.09 -24.33 7.55
CA GLY A 19 17.87 -23.91 8.92
C GLY A 19 16.81 -22.81 8.89
N GLN A 20 15.67 -23.08 9.51
CA GLN A 20 14.57 -22.13 9.55
C GLN A 20 15.05 -20.84 10.20
N LYS A 21 14.86 -19.69 9.53
CA LYS A 21 15.18 -18.38 10.13
C LYS A 21 14.41 -18.24 11.46
N PRO A 22 15.07 -17.84 12.56
CA PRO A 22 14.40 -17.59 13.82
C PRO A 22 13.42 -16.42 13.69
N VAL A 23 12.30 -16.48 14.42
CA VAL A 23 11.32 -15.39 14.46
C VAL A 23 11.94 -14.15 15.09
N SER A 24 11.90 -13.02 14.36
CA SER A 24 12.37 -11.73 14.88
C SER A 24 11.23 -10.96 15.55
N TYR A 25 11.53 -10.37 16.71
CA TYR A 25 10.67 -9.39 17.39
C TYR A 25 11.25 -7.97 17.34
N GLU A 26 12.24 -7.71 16.49
CA GLU A 26 12.87 -6.39 16.34
C GLU A 26 11.84 -5.29 16.02
N ALA A 27 10.77 -5.65 15.29
CA ALA A 27 9.68 -4.74 14.97
C ALA A 27 8.98 -4.14 16.20
N ALA A 28 9.11 -4.75 17.39
CA ALA A 28 8.65 -4.15 18.63
C ALA A 28 9.36 -2.82 18.97
N ASN A 29 10.52 -2.55 18.39
CA ASN A 29 11.28 -1.33 18.62
C ASN A 29 11.17 -0.33 17.47
N TRP A 30 10.39 -0.63 16.43
CA TRP A 30 10.25 0.28 15.31
C TRP A 30 9.50 1.55 15.72
N LYS A 31 9.83 2.65 15.05
CA LYS A 31 9.19 3.95 15.20
C LYS A 31 7.72 3.86 14.81
N LEU A 32 6.87 4.46 15.66
CA LEU A 32 5.46 4.71 15.37
C LEU A 32 5.36 6.09 14.71
N TRP A 33 4.52 6.23 13.70
CA TRP A 33 4.50 7.45 12.87
C TRP A 33 3.38 8.41 13.21
N GLN A 34 2.17 7.89 13.39
CA GLN A 34 0.98 8.73 13.50
C GLN A 34 0.29 8.61 14.85
N LEU A 35 0.94 7.99 15.84
CA LEU A 35 0.44 7.92 17.21
C LEU A 35 1.11 8.98 18.09
N ASP A 36 0.37 10.02 18.46
CA ASP A 36 0.86 11.07 19.36
C ASP A 36 0.84 10.63 20.83
N ASN A 37 -0.06 9.71 21.18
CA ASN A 37 -0.22 9.20 22.54
C ASN A 37 -0.28 7.66 22.55
N PRO A 38 0.77 6.96 22.10
CA PRO A 38 0.75 5.49 22.05
C PRO A 38 0.58 4.84 23.43
N GLN A 39 0.90 5.56 24.51
CA GLN A 39 0.76 5.13 25.90
C GLN A 39 -0.70 5.09 26.37
N LYS A 40 -1.61 5.79 25.67
CA LYS A 40 -3.05 5.71 25.91
C LYS A 40 -3.67 4.46 25.28
N ILE A 41 -2.95 3.80 24.36
CA ILE A 41 -3.39 2.56 23.74
C ILE A 41 -3.04 1.42 24.68
N SER A 42 -4.06 0.72 25.16
CA SER A 42 -3.88 -0.37 26.13
C SER A 42 -4.85 -1.51 25.87
N ILE A 43 -4.38 -2.73 26.13
CA ILE A 43 -5.17 -3.94 26.08
C ILE A 43 -5.01 -4.70 27.39
N SER A 44 -6.09 -5.33 27.86
CA SER A 44 -6.10 -6.11 29.10
C SER A 44 -5.14 -7.29 28.98
N SER A 45 -4.31 -7.53 30.00
CA SER A 45 -3.41 -8.70 30.04
C SER A 45 -4.12 -10.00 29.63
N PRO A 46 -3.42 -10.91 28.93
CA PRO A 46 -4.01 -12.16 28.48
C PRO A 46 -4.58 -12.95 29.65
N VAL A 47 -5.81 -13.44 29.49
CA VAL A 47 -6.46 -14.33 30.47
C VAL A 47 -5.57 -15.57 30.64
N LEU A 48 -5.30 -16.03 31.86
CA LEU A 48 -4.55 -17.29 32.06
C LEU A 48 -5.20 -18.40 31.22
N GLN A 49 -4.41 -19.11 30.42
CA GLN A 49 -4.85 -20.09 29.40
C GLN A 49 -5.78 -21.14 30.02
N SER A 50 -7.06 -20.79 30.11
CA SER A 50 -8.01 -21.53 30.92
C SER A 50 -8.57 -22.69 30.11
N LYS A 51 -9.06 -23.72 30.80
CA LYS A 51 -9.78 -24.84 30.17
C LYS A 51 -10.92 -24.34 29.27
N ALA A 52 -11.54 -23.20 29.61
CA ALA A 52 -12.60 -22.57 28.83
C ALA A 52 -12.12 -22.07 27.46
N GLU A 53 -10.94 -21.44 27.37
CA GLU A 53 -10.42 -20.96 26.09
C GLU A 53 -10.04 -22.11 25.15
N ILE A 54 -9.43 -23.17 25.69
CA ILE A 54 -9.13 -24.39 24.94
C ILE A 54 -10.42 -25.04 24.42
N GLN A 55 -11.45 -25.13 25.27
CA GLN A 55 -12.75 -25.68 24.88
C GLN A 55 -13.42 -24.84 23.78
N ALA A 56 -13.35 -23.51 23.88
CA ALA A 56 -13.88 -22.61 22.86
C ALA A 56 -13.20 -22.81 21.49
N VAL A 57 -11.87 -22.98 21.47
CA VAL A 57 -11.12 -23.30 20.24
C VAL A 57 -11.57 -24.65 19.66
N LYS A 58 -11.62 -25.71 20.48
CA LYS A 58 -12.09 -27.04 20.03
C LYS A 58 -13.52 -27.00 19.51
N GLN A 59 -14.40 -26.25 20.17
CA GLN A 59 -15.79 -26.09 19.73
C GLN A 59 -15.86 -25.36 18.39
N ALA A 60 -15.08 -24.28 18.20
CA ALA A 60 -15.02 -23.58 16.93
C ALA A 60 -14.57 -24.52 15.79
N MET A 61 -13.54 -25.32 16.03
CA MET A 61 -13.03 -26.32 15.09
C MET A 61 -14.04 -27.44 14.80
N ASN A 62 -14.83 -27.88 15.78
CA ASN A 62 -15.86 -28.90 15.60
C ASN A 62 -17.07 -28.41 14.77
N THR A 63 -17.23 -27.09 14.60
CA THR A 63 -18.30 -26.48 13.78
C THR A 63 -17.84 -26.10 12.38
N LEU A 64 -16.67 -26.57 11.94
CA LEU A 64 -16.14 -26.26 10.61
C LEU A 64 -17.05 -26.79 9.50
N ASN A 65 -17.43 -25.89 8.60
CA ASN A 65 -18.11 -26.18 7.34
C ASN A 65 -17.30 -25.59 6.16
N ASN A 66 -17.76 -25.82 4.93
CA ASN A 66 -17.04 -25.35 3.73
C ASN A 66 -16.80 -23.84 3.74
N LYS A 67 -17.81 -23.05 4.13
CA LYS A 67 -17.70 -21.59 4.24
C LYS A 67 -16.62 -21.15 5.24
N LYS A 68 -16.54 -21.77 6.41
CA LYS A 68 -15.47 -21.49 7.39
C LYS A 68 -14.10 -21.89 6.84
N ARG A 69 -13.98 -23.02 6.16
CA ARG A 69 -12.72 -23.45 5.53
C ARG A 69 -12.26 -22.50 4.43
N GLU A 70 -13.19 -21.98 3.64
CA GLU A 70 -12.91 -20.95 2.63
C GLU A 70 -12.44 -19.65 3.30
N ALA A 71 -13.11 -19.19 4.37
CA ALA A 71 -12.68 -18.02 5.11
C ALA A 71 -11.26 -18.20 5.70
N ILE A 72 -10.95 -19.38 6.26
CA ILE A 72 -9.61 -19.71 6.75
C ILE A 72 -8.57 -19.56 5.63
N ARG A 73 -8.82 -20.18 4.46
CA ARG A 73 -7.90 -20.08 3.30
C ARG A 73 -7.76 -18.65 2.80
N TYR A 74 -8.86 -17.92 2.66
CA TYR A 74 -8.86 -16.54 2.16
C TYR A 74 -7.99 -15.62 3.03
N TRP A 75 -8.18 -15.70 4.36
CA TRP A 75 -7.45 -14.88 5.33
C TRP A 75 -6.06 -15.42 5.68
N ASN A 76 -5.70 -16.62 5.22
CA ASN A 76 -4.35 -17.20 5.37
C ASN A 76 -3.51 -17.09 4.10
N ALA A 77 -3.94 -16.31 3.11
CA ALA A 77 -3.28 -16.25 1.81
C ALA A 77 -1.88 -15.61 1.85
N GLY A 78 -1.57 -14.84 2.89
CA GLY A 78 -0.29 -14.18 3.11
C GLY A 78 -0.35 -13.38 4.42
N ALA A 79 0.54 -12.40 4.56
CA ALA A 79 0.63 -11.60 5.77
C ALA A 79 -0.71 -10.89 6.05
N PRO A 80 -1.04 -10.58 7.32
CA PRO A 80 -2.29 -9.94 7.70
C PRO A 80 -2.73 -8.77 6.82
N ALA A 81 -1.78 -7.93 6.37
CA ALA A 81 -2.05 -6.74 5.57
C ALA A 81 -2.41 -7.03 4.09
N TYR A 82 -2.13 -8.23 3.59
CA TYR A 82 -2.23 -8.58 2.15
C TYR A 82 -3.66 -8.41 1.61
N ARG A 83 -4.64 -9.11 2.20
CA ARG A 83 -6.05 -9.02 1.76
C ARG A 83 -6.64 -7.63 1.98
N TRP A 84 -6.20 -6.91 3.00
CA TRP A 84 -6.67 -5.55 3.24
C TRP A 84 -6.26 -4.60 2.13
N ASN A 85 -5.07 -4.75 1.54
CA ASN A 85 -4.67 -3.93 0.40
C ASN A 85 -5.50 -4.19 -0.87
N GLN A 86 -5.97 -5.42 -1.07
CA GLN A 86 -6.94 -5.72 -2.14
C GLN A 86 -8.32 -5.12 -1.84
N ILE A 87 -8.79 -5.22 -0.60
CA ILE A 87 -10.06 -4.64 -0.16
C ILE A 87 -10.05 -3.12 -0.28
N ILE A 88 -8.93 -2.46 0.04
CA ILE A 88 -8.78 -1.00 -0.13
C ILE A 88 -9.03 -0.61 -1.58
N ILE A 89 -8.40 -1.30 -2.54
CA ILE A 89 -8.58 -1.06 -3.98
C ILE A 89 -10.06 -1.23 -4.36
N GLU A 90 -10.67 -2.36 -4.01
CA GLU A 90 -12.07 -2.65 -4.33
C GLU A 90 -13.05 -1.61 -3.75
N VAL A 91 -12.79 -1.10 -2.54
CA VAL A 91 -13.65 -0.11 -1.90
C VAL A 91 -13.46 1.27 -2.54
N VAL A 92 -12.22 1.66 -2.85
CA VAL A 92 -11.92 2.94 -3.51
C VAL A 92 -12.52 2.96 -4.92
N ASP A 93 -12.40 1.88 -5.70
CA ASP A 93 -12.93 1.79 -7.06
C ASP A 93 -14.45 1.95 -7.12
N LYS A 94 -15.15 1.51 -6.06
CA LYS A 94 -16.61 1.68 -5.91
C LYS A 94 -17.02 3.08 -5.45
N ASN A 95 -16.08 3.91 -5.00
CA ASN A 95 -16.32 5.24 -4.44
C ASN A 95 -15.27 6.25 -4.95
N PRO A 96 -15.24 6.52 -6.28
CA PRO A 96 -14.20 7.32 -6.93
C PRO A 96 -14.15 8.78 -6.41
N GLU A 97 -15.22 9.29 -5.81
CA GLU A 97 -15.27 10.61 -5.18
C GLU A 97 -14.28 10.77 -4.02
N SER A 98 -13.93 9.67 -3.34
CA SER A 98 -13.01 9.65 -2.21
C SER A 98 -11.57 9.30 -2.61
N MET A 99 -11.32 8.97 -3.89
CA MET A 99 -10.00 8.56 -4.38
C MET A 99 -8.94 9.62 -4.10
N LEU A 100 -9.29 10.90 -4.26
CA LEU A 100 -8.37 12.01 -4.02
C LEU A 100 -7.99 12.17 -2.53
N ARG A 101 -8.73 11.59 -1.59
CA ARG A 101 -8.31 11.57 -0.17
C ARG A 101 -7.26 10.49 0.13
N ILE A 102 -6.93 9.65 -0.87
CA ILE A 102 -5.92 8.59 -0.81
C ILE A 102 -6.06 7.75 0.47
N PRO A 103 -7.25 7.20 0.76
CA PRO A 103 -7.56 6.55 2.04
C PRO A 103 -6.65 5.35 2.35
N GLY A 104 -6.10 4.69 1.32
CA GLY A 104 -5.14 3.61 1.48
C GLY A 104 -3.86 3.99 2.24
N SER A 105 -3.45 5.27 2.21
CA SER A 105 -2.29 5.76 2.97
C SER A 105 -2.58 5.76 4.48
N TRP A 106 -3.72 6.30 4.89
CA TRP A 106 -4.21 6.29 6.26
C TRP A 106 -4.45 4.88 6.79
N VAL A 107 -5.06 4.01 5.98
CA VAL A 107 -5.30 2.61 6.34
C VAL A 107 -3.98 1.87 6.59
N ASN A 108 -3.01 1.98 5.68
CA ASN A 108 -1.75 1.26 5.84
C ASN A 108 -0.87 1.81 6.97
N LEU A 109 -0.94 3.12 7.26
CA LEU A 109 -0.32 3.68 8.48
C LEU A 109 -0.94 3.10 9.76
N ALA A 110 -2.27 3.00 9.82
CA ALA A 110 -2.96 2.39 10.96
C ALA A 110 -2.55 0.91 11.13
N ILE A 111 -2.50 0.15 10.03
CA ILE A 111 -2.05 -1.25 10.04
C ILE A 111 -0.60 -1.35 10.55
N TYR A 112 0.30 -0.50 10.05
CA TYR A 112 1.71 -0.50 10.45
C TYR A 112 1.88 -0.20 11.95
N ASP A 113 1.34 0.93 12.42
CA ASP A 113 1.49 1.35 13.82
C ASP A 113 0.84 0.33 14.78
N ALA A 114 -0.32 -0.23 14.40
CA ALA A 114 -0.97 -1.28 15.16
C ALA A 114 -0.15 -2.58 15.19
N THR A 115 0.50 -2.94 14.08
CA THR A 115 1.36 -4.14 14.01
C THR A 115 2.61 -3.98 14.88
N VAL A 116 3.25 -2.81 14.88
CA VAL A 116 4.38 -2.52 15.77
C VAL A 116 3.97 -2.65 17.24
N LEU A 117 2.82 -2.09 17.64
CA LEU A 117 2.29 -2.25 19.00
C LEU A 117 1.94 -3.71 19.33
N ALA A 118 1.37 -4.45 18.39
CA ALA A 118 1.11 -5.87 18.57
C ALA A 118 2.41 -6.66 18.82
N TRP A 119 3.50 -6.32 18.14
CA TRP A 119 4.81 -6.92 18.36
C TRP A 119 5.39 -6.61 19.75
N LYS A 120 5.19 -5.39 20.26
CA LYS A 120 5.54 -5.02 21.64
C LYS A 120 4.79 -5.90 22.65
N GLU A 121 3.48 -6.04 22.48
CA GLU A 121 2.65 -6.84 23.39
C GLU A 121 2.95 -8.35 23.29
N LYS A 122 3.24 -8.86 22.08
CA LYS A 122 3.72 -10.24 21.88
C LYS A 122 5.01 -10.51 22.65
N LEU A 123 5.98 -9.62 22.55
CA LEU A 123 7.27 -9.78 23.23
C LEU A 123 7.15 -9.68 24.76
N LYS A 124 6.24 -8.83 25.24
CA LYS A 124 5.93 -8.64 26.67
C LYS A 124 5.28 -9.88 27.28
N TYR A 125 4.23 -10.43 26.66
CA TYR A 125 3.44 -11.49 27.26
C TYR A 125 3.86 -12.91 26.87
N ARG A 126 4.50 -13.08 25.70
CA ARG A 126 5.04 -14.36 25.23
C ARG A 126 4.06 -15.54 25.31
N ARG A 127 2.78 -15.26 25.07
CA ARG A 127 1.72 -16.26 25.22
C ARG A 127 1.88 -17.37 24.17
N LYS A 128 1.88 -18.61 24.63
CA LYS A 128 1.88 -19.80 23.76
C LYS A 128 0.57 -19.91 22.99
N ARG A 129 0.62 -20.45 21.79
CA ARG A 129 -0.56 -20.74 20.96
C ARG A 129 -1.40 -21.89 21.54
N PRO A 130 -2.65 -22.06 21.08
CA PRO A 130 -3.50 -23.16 21.53
C PRO A 130 -2.85 -24.54 21.37
N SER A 131 -2.26 -24.83 20.20
CA SER A 131 -1.61 -26.13 19.91
C SER A 131 -0.34 -26.40 20.72
N GLU A 132 0.34 -25.35 21.19
CA GLU A 132 1.49 -25.47 22.10
C GLU A 132 1.06 -25.70 23.56
N THR A 133 -0.18 -25.36 23.88
CA THR A 133 -0.76 -25.50 25.22
C THR A 133 -1.51 -26.82 25.37
N ASP A 134 -2.20 -27.26 24.31
CA ASP A 134 -2.91 -28.53 24.22
C ASP A 134 -2.62 -29.20 22.86
N THR A 135 -1.79 -30.24 22.88
CA THR A 135 -1.32 -30.95 21.69
C THR A 135 -2.41 -31.76 20.97
N SER A 136 -3.61 -31.89 21.56
CA SER A 136 -4.77 -32.48 20.90
C SER A 136 -5.39 -31.53 19.86
N ILE A 137 -5.10 -30.23 19.93
CA ILE A 137 -5.50 -29.25 18.90
C ILE A 137 -4.64 -29.46 17.66
N LYS A 138 -5.24 -29.99 16.59
CA LYS A 138 -4.61 -30.10 15.26
C LYS A 138 -5.07 -28.95 14.38
N THR A 139 -4.21 -27.95 14.21
CA THR A 139 -4.55 -26.72 13.48
C THR A 139 -4.86 -27.01 12.01
N ILE A 140 -5.74 -26.21 11.41
CA ILE A 140 -6.17 -26.36 10.01
C ILE A 140 -5.14 -25.78 9.03
N ILE A 141 -4.33 -24.85 9.52
CA ILE A 141 -3.22 -24.17 8.84
C ILE A 141 -1.98 -24.29 9.71
N ASP A 142 -0.82 -24.01 9.15
CA ASP A 142 0.40 -23.89 9.93
C ASP A 142 0.26 -22.76 10.94
N ALA A 143 0.53 -23.07 12.21
CA ALA A 143 0.49 -22.07 13.26
C ALA A 143 1.66 -21.11 13.07
N PRO A 144 1.45 -19.77 13.08
CA PRO A 144 2.56 -18.85 12.97
C PRO A 144 3.54 -19.06 14.12
N LYS A 145 4.84 -18.94 13.86
CA LYS A 145 5.87 -19.19 14.87
C LYS A 145 5.98 -18.08 15.93
N THR A 146 5.21 -16.99 15.75
CA THR A 146 5.11 -15.88 16.70
C THR A 146 4.23 -16.23 17.90
N PHE A 147 4.36 -15.50 19.01
CA PHE A 147 3.49 -15.61 20.18
C PHE A 147 2.05 -15.27 19.82
N SER A 148 1.10 -15.88 20.50
CA SER A 148 -0.32 -15.78 20.14
C SER A 148 -0.90 -14.39 20.44
N TYR A 149 -0.52 -13.75 21.56
CA TYR A 149 -1.21 -12.56 22.07
C TYR A 149 -0.47 -11.25 21.78
N PRO A 150 -1.17 -10.20 21.29
CA PRO A 150 -2.51 -10.24 20.70
C PRO A 150 -2.47 -10.88 19.32
N CYS A 151 -3.64 -11.25 18.78
CA CYS A 151 -3.74 -11.79 17.43
C CYS A 151 -3.45 -10.70 16.37
N GLU A 152 -2.36 -10.84 15.63
CA GLU A 152 -1.90 -9.90 14.60
C GLU A 152 -2.88 -9.73 13.44
N HIS A 153 -3.60 -10.79 13.07
CA HIS A 153 -4.65 -10.72 12.05
C HIS A 153 -5.85 -9.90 12.53
N SER A 154 -6.21 -10.03 13.82
CA SER A 154 -7.29 -9.24 14.43
C SER A 154 -6.91 -7.77 14.54
N VAL A 155 -5.67 -7.49 14.98
CA VAL A 155 -5.10 -6.14 15.04
C VAL A 155 -5.18 -5.45 13.68
N THR A 156 -4.64 -6.11 12.65
CA THR A 156 -4.62 -5.58 11.27
C THR A 156 -6.02 -5.35 10.74
N ALA A 157 -6.92 -6.32 10.94
CA ALA A 157 -8.30 -6.25 10.48
C ALA A 157 -9.10 -5.13 11.14
N SER A 158 -8.96 -4.96 12.45
CA SER A 158 -9.62 -3.90 13.18
C SER A 158 -9.09 -2.53 12.77
N ALA A 159 -7.76 -2.36 12.70
CA ALA A 159 -7.16 -1.09 12.27
C ALA A 159 -7.63 -0.69 10.86
N ALA A 160 -7.61 -1.63 9.92
CA ALA A 160 -8.02 -1.38 8.55
C ALA A 160 -9.51 -1.03 8.43
N ALA A 161 -10.39 -1.83 9.03
CA ALA A 161 -11.83 -1.67 8.87
C ALA A 161 -12.37 -0.40 9.51
N HIS A 162 -11.85 0.04 10.65
CA HIS A 162 -12.30 1.29 11.27
C HIS A 162 -11.88 2.52 10.46
N VAL A 163 -10.64 2.55 9.94
CA VAL A 163 -10.21 3.66 9.06
C VAL A 163 -11.01 3.65 7.76
N LEU A 164 -11.24 2.49 7.14
CA LEU A 164 -12.10 2.38 5.96
C LEU A 164 -13.53 2.83 6.25
N ALA A 165 -14.11 2.46 7.39
CA ALA A 165 -15.45 2.89 7.78
C ALA A 165 -15.58 4.41 7.93
N TYR A 166 -14.51 5.10 8.35
CA TYR A 166 -14.47 6.56 8.37
C TYR A 166 -14.50 7.19 6.97
N PHE A 167 -13.68 6.69 6.03
CA PHE A 167 -13.65 7.22 4.66
C PHE A 167 -14.87 6.80 3.83
N PHE A 168 -15.48 5.67 4.17
CA PHE A 168 -16.55 5.03 3.39
C PHE A 168 -17.73 4.65 4.29
N PRO A 169 -18.48 5.63 4.83
CA PRO A 169 -19.52 5.37 5.83
C PRO A 169 -20.65 4.48 5.29
N LYS A 170 -20.94 4.51 3.98
CA LYS A 170 -21.94 3.63 3.36
C LYS A 170 -21.53 2.15 3.34
N GLN A 171 -20.24 1.86 3.45
CA GLN A 171 -19.67 0.51 3.45
C GLN A 171 -19.19 0.07 4.83
N ALA A 172 -19.34 0.90 5.87
CA ALA A 172 -18.85 0.67 7.23
C ALA A 172 -19.23 -0.72 7.77
N ASP A 173 -20.52 -1.07 7.74
CA ASP A 173 -21.00 -2.38 8.21
C ASP A 173 -20.38 -3.55 7.44
N SER A 174 -20.17 -3.38 6.13
CA SER A 174 -19.60 -4.42 5.27
C SER A 174 -18.13 -4.65 5.57
N VAL A 175 -17.33 -3.59 5.72
CA VAL A 175 -15.89 -3.72 6.05
C VAL A 175 -15.67 -4.23 7.47
N ILE A 176 -16.49 -3.81 8.43
CA ILE A 176 -16.47 -4.31 9.82
C ILE A 176 -16.83 -5.79 9.87
N LYS A 177 -17.81 -6.24 9.07
CA LYS A 177 -18.17 -7.66 8.97
C LYS A 177 -17.04 -8.49 8.36
N LEU A 178 -16.34 -7.97 7.35
CA LEU A 178 -15.14 -8.62 6.79
C LEU A 178 -14.04 -8.77 7.86
N ALA A 179 -13.78 -7.72 8.65
CA ALA A 179 -12.80 -7.79 9.73
C ALA A 179 -13.15 -8.84 10.80
N LYS A 180 -14.41 -8.90 11.22
CA LYS A 180 -14.88 -9.95 12.15
C LYS A 180 -14.71 -11.35 11.56
N SER A 181 -14.88 -11.52 10.24
CA SER A 181 -14.59 -12.79 9.58
C SER A 181 -13.09 -13.13 9.60
N ALA A 182 -12.21 -12.15 9.42
CA ALA A 182 -10.77 -12.35 9.53
C ALA A 182 -10.37 -12.84 10.92
N MET A 183 -10.90 -12.19 11.97
CA MET A 183 -10.71 -12.60 13.37
C MET A 183 -11.18 -14.03 13.63
N GLN A 184 -12.44 -14.31 13.31
CA GLN A 184 -13.06 -15.61 13.60
C GLN A 184 -12.33 -16.75 12.89
N SER A 185 -11.80 -16.50 11.69
CA SER A 185 -11.04 -17.51 10.94
C SER A 185 -9.82 -18.03 11.70
N ARG A 186 -9.20 -17.22 12.59
CA ARG A 186 -8.04 -17.64 13.36
C ARG A 186 -8.41 -18.59 14.51
N ILE A 187 -9.58 -18.38 15.11
CA ILE A 187 -10.14 -19.28 16.13
C ILE A 187 -10.60 -20.58 15.47
N ASP A 188 -11.35 -20.47 14.37
CA ASP A 188 -11.84 -21.63 13.60
C ASP A 188 -10.68 -22.51 13.08
N ALA A 189 -9.52 -21.91 12.77
CA ALA A 189 -8.32 -22.62 12.35
C ALA A 189 -7.51 -23.25 13.49
N GLY A 190 -7.86 -22.96 14.75
CA GLY A 190 -7.15 -23.47 15.92
C GLY A 190 -5.85 -22.75 16.28
N VAL A 191 -5.51 -21.64 15.60
CA VAL A 191 -4.21 -20.96 15.77
C VAL A 191 -4.23 -19.85 16.82
N GLN A 192 -5.40 -19.52 17.35
CA GLN A 192 -5.61 -18.36 18.22
C GLN A 192 -6.68 -18.61 19.28
N PHE A 193 -6.47 -18.13 20.50
CA PHE A 193 -7.54 -18.09 21.50
C PHE A 193 -8.53 -16.94 21.21
N PRO A 194 -9.80 -17.07 21.60
CA PRO A 194 -10.77 -15.98 21.48
C PRO A 194 -10.30 -14.67 22.13
N SER A 195 -9.72 -14.72 23.34
CA SER A 195 -9.25 -13.52 24.03
C SER A 195 -8.10 -12.81 23.30
N ASP A 196 -7.25 -13.55 22.60
CA ASP A 196 -6.18 -12.96 21.81
C ASP A 196 -6.75 -12.18 20.60
N THR A 197 -7.84 -12.69 19.98
CA THR A 197 -8.52 -11.96 18.90
C THR A 197 -9.26 -10.74 19.42
N GLU A 198 -9.92 -10.81 20.57
CA GLU A 198 -10.61 -9.67 21.17
C GLU A 198 -9.62 -8.57 21.58
N ALA A 199 -8.50 -8.94 22.19
CA ALA A 199 -7.44 -7.99 22.51
C ALA A 199 -6.85 -7.37 21.24
N GLY A 200 -6.63 -8.16 20.19
CA GLY A 200 -6.18 -7.63 18.90
C GLY A 200 -7.16 -6.62 18.30
N TRP A 201 -8.47 -6.89 18.40
CA TRP A 201 -9.51 -5.97 17.93
C TRP A 201 -9.44 -4.63 18.64
N LYS A 202 -9.39 -4.66 19.98
CA LYS A 202 -9.31 -3.46 20.81
C LYS A 202 -8.06 -2.63 20.55
N LEU A 203 -6.91 -3.28 20.32
CA LEU A 203 -5.68 -2.59 19.96
C LEU A 203 -5.82 -1.88 18.61
N GLY A 204 -6.27 -2.62 17.58
CA GLY A 204 -6.42 -2.05 16.23
C GLY A 204 -7.45 -0.92 16.17
N GLU A 205 -8.54 -1.02 16.93
CA GLU A 205 -9.57 0.01 17.04
C GLU A 205 -9.02 1.29 17.68
N GLN A 206 -8.31 1.18 18.81
CA GLN A 206 -7.69 2.33 19.48
C GLN A 206 -6.65 3.03 18.60
N VAL A 207 -5.86 2.27 17.83
CA VAL A 207 -4.94 2.84 16.83
C VAL A 207 -5.72 3.58 15.75
N ALA A 208 -6.71 2.92 15.14
CA ALA A 208 -7.50 3.52 14.07
C ALA A 208 -8.16 4.83 14.51
N LEU A 209 -8.69 4.91 15.73
CA LEU A 209 -9.29 6.13 16.26
C LEU A 209 -8.29 7.30 16.31
N GLN A 210 -7.05 7.07 16.74
CA GLN A 210 -6.02 8.14 16.72
C GLN A 210 -5.65 8.55 15.28
N ILE A 211 -5.56 7.60 14.37
CA ILE A 211 -5.29 7.88 12.94
C ILE A 211 -6.43 8.68 12.31
N ILE A 212 -7.68 8.33 12.61
CA ILE A 212 -8.88 9.02 12.13
C ILE A 212 -8.91 10.47 12.62
N GLU A 213 -8.54 10.73 13.88
CA GLU A 213 -8.45 12.10 14.39
C GLU A 213 -7.50 12.95 13.54
N LYS A 214 -6.36 12.40 13.10
CA LYS A 214 -5.45 13.11 12.19
C LYS A 214 -6.05 13.29 10.79
N ALA A 215 -6.68 12.25 10.25
CA ALA A 215 -7.31 12.28 8.93
C ALA A 215 -8.47 13.28 8.81
N LYS A 216 -9.12 13.64 9.93
CA LYS A 216 -10.17 14.68 9.95
C LYS A 216 -9.61 16.08 9.71
N TYR A 217 -8.36 16.32 10.06
CA TYR A 217 -7.72 17.65 10.02
C TYR A 217 -6.58 17.70 8.98
N ASP A 218 -6.62 16.83 7.98
CA ASP A 218 -5.66 16.81 6.87
C ASP A 218 -5.92 17.91 5.82
N GLY A 219 -6.94 18.75 6.03
CA GLY A 219 -7.31 19.82 5.11
C GLY A 219 -8.13 19.37 3.90
N SER A 220 -8.51 18.09 3.83
CA SER A 220 -9.31 17.55 2.71
C SER A 220 -10.77 18.01 2.68
N ASP A 221 -11.25 18.65 3.75
CA ASP A 221 -12.56 19.27 3.88
C ASP A 221 -12.62 20.72 3.36
N LYS A 222 -11.46 21.33 3.06
CA LYS A 222 -11.40 22.71 2.57
C LYS A 222 -12.08 22.82 1.20
N PRO A 223 -13.12 23.66 1.05
CA PRO A 223 -13.76 23.86 -0.23
C PRO A 223 -12.83 24.63 -1.18
N TRP A 224 -12.93 24.33 -2.46
CA TRP A 224 -12.32 25.17 -3.49
C TRP A 224 -13.02 26.53 -3.54
N ASP A 225 -12.25 27.61 -3.63
CA ASP A 225 -12.73 29.00 -3.66
C ASP A 225 -13.29 29.45 -5.03
N GLY A 226 -13.26 28.56 -6.03
CA GLY A 226 -13.74 28.83 -7.38
C GLY A 226 -12.77 29.64 -8.25
N GLN A 227 -11.58 29.99 -7.74
CA GLN A 227 -10.61 30.75 -8.52
C GLN A 227 -9.97 29.89 -9.60
N MET A 228 -10.03 30.41 -10.83
CA MET A 228 -9.42 29.84 -12.02
C MET A 228 -8.43 30.82 -12.60
N ASN A 229 -7.35 30.29 -13.16
CA ASN A 229 -6.45 31.06 -13.99
C ASN A 229 -7.16 31.54 -15.28
N LYS A 230 -6.87 32.78 -15.69
CA LYS A 230 -7.48 33.45 -16.86
C LYS A 230 -6.51 33.64 -18.03
N ASP A 231 -5.25 33.27 -17.87
CA ASP A 231 -4.24 33.37 -18.93
C ASP A 231 -4.53 32.32 -20.03
N PRO A 232 -4.80 32.75 -21.28
CA PRO A 232 -5.09 31.83 -22.38
C PRO A 232 -3.89 30.95 -22.80
N LYS A 233 -2.67 31.29 -22.36
CA LYS A 233 -1.47 30.45 -22.58
C LYS A 233 -1.31 29.34 -21.54
N LYS A 234 -2.21 29.26 -20.57
CA LYS A 234 -2.19 28.27 -19.49
C LYS A 234 -3.39 27.34 -19.60
N TRP A 235 -3.38 26.27 -18.82
CA TRP A 235 -4.47 25.30 -18.81
C TRP A 235 -5.79 25.95 -18.42
N THR A 236 -6.82 25.62 -19.19
CA THR A 236 -8.20 26.03 -18.93
C THR A 236 -9.10 24.79 -18.83
N GLY A 237 -10.16 24.87 -18.04
CA GLY A 237 -11.10 23.77 -17.88
C GLY A 237 -12.25 24.13 -16.95
N LYS A 238 -13.38 23.43 -17.09
CA LYS A 238 -14.57 23.70 -16.28
C LYS A 238 -14.49 23.12 -14.86
N TYR A 239 -13.75 22.03 -14.69
CA TYR A 239 -13.68 21.27 -13.44
C TYR A 239 -12.21 20.93 -13.13
N PRO A 240 -11.50 21.73 -12.32
CA PRO A 240 -10.10 21.48 -11.98
C PRO A 240 -9.99 20.35 -10.93
N VAL A 241 -9.86 19.11 -11.41
CA VAL A 241 -9.80 17.94 -10.52
C VAL A 241 -8.53 17.98 -9.66
N GLY A 242 -8.69 17.81 -8.35
CA GLY A 242 -7.57 17.78 -7.40
C GLY A 242 -7.00 19.15 -7.02
N ILE A 243 -7.68 20.26 -7.33
CA ILE A 243 -7.19 21.61 -6.99
C ILE A 243 -6.96 21.83 -5.49
N THR A 244 -7.80 21.22 -4.65
CA THR A 244 -7.65 21.31 -3.19
C THR A 244 -6.60 20.35 -2.64
N LEU A 245 -6.15 19.36 -3.42
CA LEU A 245 -5.15 18.37 -2.99
C LEU A 245 -3.82 19.05 -2.62
N ALA A 246 -3.49 20.14 -3.34
CA ALA A 246 -2.33 20.98 -3.06
C ALA A 246 -2.40 21.70 -1.69
N SER A 247 -3.53 21.63 -0.98
CA SER A 247 -3.73 22.25 0.33
C SER A 247 -3.82 21.24 1.48
N PHE A 248 -3.70 19.94 1.17
CA PHE A 248 -3.73 18.88 2.16
C PHE A 248 -2.45 18.92 2.99
N THR A 249 -2.54 18.50 4.24
CA THR A 249 -1.41 18.38 5.15
C THR A 249 -0.59 17.14 4.75
N PRO A 250 0.70 17.29 4.39
CA PRO A 250 1.55 16.14 4.10
C PRO A 250 1.79 15.31 5.35
N MET A 251 2.03 14.01 5.17
CA MET A 251 2.36 13.10 6.27
C MET A 251 3.85 13.16 6.63
N PHE A 252 4.72 13.49 5.67
CA PHE A 252 6.18 13.46 5.81
C PHE A 252 6.89 14.67 5.20
N LEU A 253 6.40 15.23 4.09
CA LEU A 253 6.92 16.45 3.49
C LEU A 253 6.79 17.60 4.50
N GLN A 254 7.78 18.49 4.50
CA GLN A 254 7.77 19.68 5.35
C GLN A 254 6.76 20.71 4.86
N THR A 255 6.66 20.85 3.55
CA THR A 255 5.73 21.76 2.87
C THR A 255 5.26 21.13 1.56
N ASN A 256 4.07 21.54 1.10
CA ASN A 256 3.45 21.00 -0.11
C ASN A 256 4.28 21.30 -1.37
N ASN A 257 5.07 22.37 -1.33
CA ASN A 257 5.94 22.82 -2.41
C ASN A 257 7.41 22.41 -2.26
N GLN A 258 7.75 21.53 -1.31
CA GLN A 258 9.12 21.12 -1.03
C GLN A 258 9.87 20.61 -2.28
N PHE A 259 9.15 19.93 -3.18
CA PHE A 259 9.68 19.38 -4.44
C PHE A 259 9.07 20.02 -5.68
N ARG A 260 8.56 21.26 -5.57
CA ARG A 260 8.04 21.97 -6.73
C ARG A 260 9.19 22.22 -7.73
N PRO A 261 9.06 21.78 -9.00
CA PRO A 261 10.09 21.95 -10.00
C PRO A 261 10.15 23.40 -10.48
N LEU A 262 11.14 23.75 -11.31
CA LEU A 262 11.16 25.04 -11.99
C LEU A 262 9.93 25.21 -12.91
N PRO A 263 9.54 26.44 -13.27
CA PRO A 263 8.45 26.68 -14.22
C PRO A 263 8.66 25.94 -15.55
N PRO A 264 7.59 25.54 -16.26
CA PRO A 264 7.71 24.85 -17.54
C PRO A 264 8.39 25.74 -18.59
N PRO A 265 9.15 25.14 -19.53
CA PRO A 265 9.69 25.86 -20.68
C PRO A 265 8.58 26.23 -21.68
N ASP A 266 8.96 26.90 -22.78
CA ASP A 266 8.10 26.93 -23.96
C ASP A 266 8.08 25.57 -24.66
N PHE A 267 6.92 25.15 -25.15
CA PHE A 267 6.70 23.82 -25.71
C PHE A 267 6.70 23.78 -27.24
N GLU A 268 7.10 24.82 -27.96
CA GLU A 268 7.03 24.87 -29.43
C GLU A 268 7.75 23.67 -30.06
N LYS A 269 8.99 23.39 -29.65
CA LYS A 269 9.78 22.26 -30.17
C LYS A 269 9.13 20.91 -29.87
N GLU A 270 8.61 20.73 -28.67
CA GLU A 270 7.97 19.48 -28.26
C GLU A 270 6.61 19.28 -28.91
N MET A 271 5.88 20.36 -29.20
CA MET A 271 4.65 20.29 -29.99
C MET A 271 4.95 19.83 -31.42
N GLN A 272 6.05 20.30 -32.03
CA GLN A 272 6.49 19.77 -33.34
C GLN A 272 6.89 18.30 -33.25
N GLU A 273 7.59 17.90 -32.20
CA GLU A 273 7.92 16.49 -31.95
C GLU A 273 6.66 15.62 -31.89
N MET A 274 5.67 16.03 -31.09
CA MET A 274 4.41 15.31 -30.92
C MET A 274 3.60 15.19 -32.22
N LYS A 275 3.63 16.22 -33.09
CA LYS A 275 2.99 16.16 -34.42
C LYS A 275 3.69 15.23 -35.39
N ASN A 276 5.02 15.13 -35.29
CA ASN A 276 5.84 14.26 -36.13
C ASN A 276 5.91 12.82 -35.62
N PHE A 277 5.50 12.57 -34.38
CA PHE A 277 5.47 11.25 -33.79
C PHE A 277 4.48 10.34 -34.54
N LYS A 278 5.01 9.23 -35.08
CA LYS A 278 4.19 8.22 -35.77
C LYS A 278 3.74 7.17 -34.76
N GLN A 279 2.44 7.18 -34.45
CA GLN A 279 1.84 6.17 -33.58
C GLN A 279 2.08 4.76 -34.15
N THR A 280 2.49 3.83 -33.29
CA THR A 280 2.58 2.40 -33.59
C THR A 280 1.58 1.63 -32.73
N PHE A 281 1.31 0.36 -33.09
CA PHE A 281 0.54 -0.53 -32.22
C PHE A 281 1.13 -0.61 -30.81
N ARG A 282 2.46 -0.74 -30.71
CA ARG A 282 3.17 -0.82 -29.43
C ARG A 282 2.99 0.44 -28.59
N SER A 283 3.22 1.62 -29.17
CA SER A 283 3.06 2.88 -28.43
C SER A 283 1.62 3.12 -28.01
N ALA A 284 0.64 2.75 -28.85
CA ALA A 284 -0.78 2.84 -28.49
C ALA A 284 -1.16 1.85 -27.37
N SER A 285 -0.67 0.62 -27.43
CA SER A 285 -0.89 -0.39 -26.40
C SER A 285 -0.32 0.05 -25.04
N ILE A 286 0.90 0.59 -25.02
CA ILE A 286 1.52 1.14 -23.81
C ILE A 286 0.69 2.32 -23.26
N ALA A 287 0.24 3.24 -24.12
CA ALA A 287 -0.61 4.36 -23.72
C ALA A 287 -1.93 3.89 -23.07
N TYR A 288 -2.62 2.92 -23.67
CA TYR A 288 -3.87 2.38 -23.11
C TYR A 288 -3.64 1.56 -21.84
N TYR A 289 -2.53 0.80 -21.74
CA TYR A 289 -2.19 0.05 -20.55
C TYR A 289 -2.03 0.98 -19.34
N TRP A 290 -1.15 1.98 -19.45
CA TRP A 290 -0.87 2.91 -18.34
C TRP A 290 -1.99 3.91 -18.08
N ALA A 291 -2.93 4.09 -19.02
CA ALA A 291 -4.15 4.88 -18.77
C ALA A 291 -5.16 4.17 -17.84
N ASN A 292 -5.11 2.83 -17.73
CA ASN A 292 -6.10 2.03 -17.00
C ASN A 292 -5.54 1.33 -15.75
N THR A 293 -4.24 1.48 -15.44
CA THR A 293 -3.53 0.64 -14.46
C THR A 293 -2.83 1.42 -13.35
N SER A 294 -3.34 2.60 -12.98
CA SER A 294 -2.74 3.46 -11.95
C SER A 294 -2.66 2.82 -10.54
N THR A 295 -3.07 1.56 -10.37
CA THR A 295 -3.07 0.76 -9.13
C THR A 295 -2.07 -0.42 -9.10
N ASN A 296 -1.28 -0.66 -10.15
CA ASN A 296 -0.46 -1.88 -10.25
C ASN A 296 0.69 -2.00 -9.22
N TRP A 297 1.13 -0.91 -8.61
CA TRP A 297 2.31 -0.94 -7.72
C TRP A 297 2.04 -1.65 -6.39
N VAL A 298 0.83 -1.52 -5.83
CA VAL A 298 0.46 -2.18 -4.55
C VAL A 298 0.30 -3.69 -4.75
N GLU A 299 -0.31 -4.10 -5.86
CA GLU A 299 -0.42 -5.51 -6.22
C GLU A 299 0.96 -6.12 -6.52
N LEU A 300 1.81 -5.40 -7.25
CA LEU A 300 3.20 -5.80 -7.50
C LEU A 300 4.00 -5.92 -6.20
N ALA A 301 3.83 -5.00 -5.25
CA ALA A 301 4.43 -5.14 -3.91
C ALA A 301 3.98 -6.43 -3.23
N GLY A 302 2.67 -6.74 -3.30
CA GLY A 302 2.12 -8.02 -2.85
C GLY A 302 2.83 -9.22 -3.48
N GLN A 303 2.94 -9.25 -4.81
CA GLN A 303 3.62 -10.31 -5.54
C GLN A 303 5.09 -10.44 -5.13
N LYS A 304 5.82 -9.33 -5.05
CA LYS A 304 7.22 -9.31 -4.65
C LYS A 304 7.44 -9.79 -3.22
N MET A 305 6.49 -9.57 -2.31
CA MET A 305 6.58 -10.15 -0.96
C MET A 305 6.53 -11.68 -0.96
N PHE A 306 5.72 -12.31 -1.82
CA PHE A 306 5.76 -13.77 -1.98
C PHE A 306 7.06 -14.24 -2.63
N GLU A 307 7.53 -13.55 -3.67
CA GLU A 307 8.78 -13.90 -4.36
C GLU A 307 10.00 -13.82 -3.42
N TYR A 308 9.96 -12.92 -2.43
CA TYR A 308 11.04 -12.71 -1.45
C TYR A 308 10.85 -13.49 -0.15
N GLY A 309 9.77 -14.27 0.00
CA GLY A 309 9.46 -15.02 1.22
C GLY A 309 9.17 -14.13 2.45
N ILE A 310 8.57 -12.96 2.21
CA ILE A 310 8.14 -11.96 3.21
C ILE A 310 6.65 -12.17 3.57
N ASP A 311 5.93 -13.00 2.83
CA ASP A 311 4.49 -13.23 2.94
C ASP A 311 4.05 -13.78 4.30
N GLU A 312 4.94 -14.23 5.17
CA GLU A 312 4.63 -14.60 6.56
C GLU A 312 5.13 -13.56 7.61
N ASP A 313 5.90 -12.55 7.19
CA ASP A 313 6.43 -11.49 8.05
C ASP A 313 5.45 -10.31 8.14
N ALA A 314 4.53 -10.37 9.11
CA ALA A 314 3.48 -9.37 9.23
C ALA A 314 4.00 -7.92 9.39
N PRO A 315 5.01 -7.63 10.25
CA PRO A 315 5.55 -6.29 10.37
C PRO A 315 6.21 -5.78 9.09
N LEU A 316 7.04 -6.60 8.44
CA LEU A 316 7.72 -6.17 7.22
C LEU A 316 6.71 -5.93 6.09
N ALA A 317 5.71 -6.82 5.95
CA ALA A 317 4.65 -6.62 4.97
C ALA A 317 3.84 -5.33 5.24
N ALA A 318 3.47 -5.07 6.51
CA ALA A 318 2.79 -3.84 6.88
C ALA A 318 3.65 -2.60 6.60
N ARG A 319 4.97 -2.67 6.84
CA ARG A 319 5.91 -1.58 6.55
C ARG A 319 6.00 -1.30 5.05
N ILE A 320 6.15 -2.33 4.22
CA ILE A 320 6.24 -2.17 2.75
C ILE A 320 5.00 -1.44 2.23
N TYR A 321 3.80 -1.90 2.61
CA TYR A 321 2.56 -1.26 2.19
C TYR A 321 2.42 0.17 2.74
N ALA A 322 2.78 0.41 4.00
CA ALA A 322 2.70 1.75 4.59
C ALA A 322 3.63 2.75 3.90
N VAL A 323 4.89 2.39 3.64
CA VAL A 323 5.84 3.27 2.96
C VAL A 323 5.38 3.55 1.53
N LEU A 324 4.91 2.55 0.79
CA LEU A 324 4.43 2.73 -0.58
C LEU A 324 3.17 3.61 -0.64
N ALA A 325 2.19 3.36 0.23
CA ALA A 325 0.93 4.10 0.24
C ALA A 325 1.13 5.54 0.70
N THR A 326 1.99 5.78 1.70
CA THR A 326 2.31 7.14 2.16
C THR A 326 3.15 7.91 1.15
N ALA A 327 4.15 7.28 0.51
CA ALA A 327 4.88 7.93 -0.58
C ALA A 327 3.96 8.35 -1.73
N SER A 328 2.94 7.54 -2.04
CA SER A 328 1.92 7.88 -3.04
C SER A 328 1.09 9.10 -2.63
N HIS A 329 0.75 9.22 -1.34
CA HIS A 329 0.09 10.39 -0.77
C HIS A 329 0.94 11.65 -0.92
N GLU A 330 2.20 11.61 -0.47
CA GLU A 330 3.13 12.73 -0.56
C GLU A 330 3.37 13.16 -2.03
N SER A 331 3.51 12.18 -2.92
CA SER A 331 3.69 12.44 -4.34
C SER A 331 2.48 13.13 -4.95
N ALA A 332 1.26 12.72 -4.58
CA ALA A 332 0.05 13.34 -5.10
C ALA A 332 -0.06 14.82 -4.70
N ILE A 333 0.27 15.14 -3.44
CA ILE A 333 0.33 16.53 -2.94
C ILE A 333 1.34 17.34 -3.75
N ALA A 334 2.58 16.85 -3.87
CA ALA A 334 3.65 17.55 -4.60
C ALA A 334 3.31 17.75 -6.09
N ILE A 335 2.67 16.75 -6.73
CA ILE A 335 2.22 16.84 -8.12
C ILE A 335 1.15 17.94 -8.26
N MET A 336 0.12 17.93 -7.41
CA MET A 336 -0.98 18.88 -7.51
C MET A 336 -0.55 20.29 -7.13
N ASP A 337 0.35 20.44 -6.16
CA ASP A 337 1.02 21.70 -5.84
C ASP A 337 1.67 22.31 -7.09
N ALA A 338 2.53 21.56 -7.78
CA ALA A 338 3.19 22.03 -8.99
C ALA A 338 2.19 22.33 -10.14
N LYS A 339 1.20 21.45 -10.35
CA LYS A 339 0.17 21.63 -11.38
C LYS A 339 -0.60 22.93 -11.21
N TYR A 340 -1.06 23.22 -10.00
CA TYR A 340 -1.87 24.41 -9.73
C TYR A 340 -1.04 25.66 -9.39
N ALA A 341 0.28 25.52 -9.18
CA ALA A 341 1.20 26.66 -9.21
C ALA A 341 1.43 27.18 -10.64
N TYR A 342 1.62 26.28 -11.60
CA TYR A 342 2.00 26.66 -12.98
C TYR A 342 0.84 26.72 -13.95
N TRP A 343 -0.24 25.97 -13.71
CA TRP A 343 -1.34 25.79 -14.65
C TRP A 343 -0.84 25.38 -16.05
N GLY A 344 0.14 24.46 -16.12
CA GLY A 344 0.79 24.11 -17.39
C GLY A 344 -0.19 23.67 -18.46
N ILE A 345 -0.09 24.25 -19.66
CA ILE A 345 -0.99 23.99 -20.79
C ILE A 345 -0.89 22.54 -21.29
N ARG A 346 -1.98 22.01 -21.87
CA ARG A 346 -2.02 20.67 -22.48
C ARG A 346 -1.71 20.75 -23.99
N PRO A 347 -1.19 19.67 -24.61
CA PRO A 347 -0.91 19.66 -26.05
C PRO A 347 -2.10 20.06 -26.94
N ASN A 348 -3.30 19.54 -26.63
CA ASN A 348 -4.53 19.86 -27.37
C ASN A 348 -5.10 21.27 -27.09
N GLN A 349 -4.56 21.99 -26.10
CA GLN A 349 -4.88 23.40 -25.84
C GLN A 349 -3.81 24.33 -26.40
N TYR A 350 -2.55 23.88 -26.42
CA TYR A 350 -1.45 24.57 -27.08
C TYR A 350 -1.67 24.62 -28.60
N ASP A 351 -2.09 23.51 -29.19
CA ASP A 351 -2.57 23.42 -30.57
C ASP A 351 -3.92 22.70 -30.62
N THR A 352 -4.97 23.43 -30.97
CA THR A 352 -6.35 22.93 -30.99
C THR A 352 -6.65 21.96 -32.15
N SER A 353 -5.77 21.92 -33.17
CA SER A 353 -5.83 20.93 -34.24
C SER A 353 -5.27 19.57 -33.80
N TYR A 354 -4.39 19.53 -32.79
CA TYR A 354 -3.79 18.30 -32.28
C TYR A 354 -4.84 17.43 -31.55
N LYS A 355 -4.90 16.14 -31.92
CA LYS A 355 -5.85 15.17 -31.34
C LYS A 355 -5.08 14.08 -30.56
N PRO A 356 -5.20 14.04 -29.23
CA PRO A 356 -4.57 13.00 -28.42
C PRO A 356 -5.23 11.64 -28.65
N LEU A 357 -4.49 10.56 -28.39
CA LEU A 357 -4.97 9.19 -28.51
C LEU A 357 -6.04 8.85 -27.45
N ILE A 358 -5.93 9.46 -26.27
CA ILE A 358 -6.86 9.29 -25.15
C ILE A 358 -7.44 10.62 -24.71
N SER A 359 -8.55 10.57 -23.97
CA SER A 359 -9.13 11.77 -23.38
C SER A 359 -8.13 12.50 -22.48
N THR A 360 -7.99 13.81 -22.66
CA THR A 360 -7.10 14.62 -21.85
C THR A 360 -7.70 14.80 -20.46
N PRO A 361 -6.99 14.42 -19.38
CA PRO A 361 -7.51 14.55 -18.02
C PRO A 361 -7.79 16.01 -17.62
N PRO A 362 -8.83 16.28 -16.82
CA PRO A 362 -9.32 17.62 -16.50
C PRO A 362 -8.49 18.31 -15.38
N PHE A 363 -7.18 18.43 -15.59
CA PHE A 363 -6.25 19.14 -14.71
C PHE A 363 -4.99 19.57 -15.50
N PRO A 364 -4.21 20.56 -15.00
CA PRO A 364 -3.02 21.08 -15.67
C PRO A 364 -2.02 20.01 -16.11
N GLY A 365 -1.29 20.28 -17.19
CA GLY A 365 -0.31 19.38 -17.82
C GLY A 365 0.99 19.24 -17.01
N TYR A 366 1.58 20.33 -16.55
CA TYR A 366 2.92 20.30 -15.98
C TYR A 366 2.95 20.21 -14.44
N PRO A 367 3.72 19.29 -13.84
CA PRO A 367 4.44 18.16 -14.46
C PRO A 367 3.51 16.95 -14.65
N SER A 368 3.97 15.90 -15.35
CA SER A 368 3.22 14.66 -15.55
C SER A 368 3.04 13.88 -14.24
N GLY A 369 1.78 13.70 -13.84
CA GLY A 369 1.45 13.03 -12.58
C GLY A 369 1.71 11.52 -12.61
N HIS A 370 1.51 10.86 -13.76
CA HIS A 370 1.83 9.43 -13.91
C HIS A 370 3.34 9.18 -13.83
N ALA A 371 4.14 10.03 -14.48
CA ALA A 371 5.60 9.96 -14.42
C ALA A 371 6.09 10.10 -12.97
N ALA A 372 5.60 11.12 -12.25
CA ALA A 372 5.95 11.32 -10.86
C ALA A 372 5.49 10.18 -9.93
N GLY A 373 4.23 9.74 -10.03
CA GLY A 373 3.74 8.62 -9.22
C GLY A 373 4.50 7.32 -9.49
N GLY A 374 4.77 7.00 -10.76
CA GLY A 374 5.54 5.82 -11.16
C GLY A 374 6.99 5.87 -10.67
N ALA A 375 7.65 7.03 -10.77
CA ALA A 375 9.00 7.23 -10.25
C ALA A 375 9.06 7.12 -8.71
N THR A 376 8.10 7.70 -7.99
CA THR A 376 7.99 7.56 -6.53
C THR A 376 7.88 6.09 -6.14
N ALA A 377 6.93 5.36 -6.74
CA ALA A 377 6.73 3.94 -6.46
C ALA A 377 7.98 3.10 -6.80
N SER A 378 8.64 3.39 -7.92
CA SER A 378 9.88 2.73 -8.34
C SER A 378 11.00 2.86 -7.31
N VAL A 379 11.17 4.04 -6.70
CA VAL A 379 12.16 4.23 -5.62
C VAL A 379 11.81 3.41 -4.38
N ILE A 380 10.54 3.41 -3.95
CA ILE A 380 10.12 2.62 -2.78
C ILE A 380 10.30 1.12 -3.04
N MET A 381 9.88 0.64 -4.20
CA MET A 381 10.01 -0.76 -4.60
C MET A 381 11.48 -1.19 -4.69
N THR A 382 12.35 -0.34 -5.24
CA THR A 382 13.80 -0.58 -5.30
C THR A 382 14.42 -0.69 -3.90
N TYR A 383 13.96 0.12 -2.95
CA TYR A 383 14.45 0.07 -1.57
C TYR A 383 14.17 -1.28 -0.89
N PHE A 384 12.97 -1.84 -1.08
CA PHE A 384 12.59 -3.13 -0.46
C PHE A 384 13.03 -4.35 -1.27
N PHE A 385 13.11 -4.23 -2.60
CA PHE A 385 13.36 -5.34 -3.53
C PHE A 385 14.53 -4.99 -4.48
N PRO A 386 15.76 -4.80 -3.97
CA PRO A 386 16.86 -4.23 -4.75
C PRO A 386 17.31 -5.10 -5.92
N ALA A 387 17.07 -6.42 -5.89
CA ALA A 387 17.42 -7.30 -7.01
C ALA A 387 16.54 -7.02 -8.26
N ASP A 388 15.37 -6.43 -8.08
CA ASP A 388 14.43 -6.06 -9.14
C ASP A 388 14.50 -4.57 -9.52
N ALA A 389 15.48 -3.81 -9.01
CA ALA A 389 15.58 -2.37 -9.23
C ALA A 389 15.45 -1.96 -10.71
N LYS A 390 16.11 -2.70 -11.60
CA LYS A 390 16.07 -2.45 -13.05
C LYS A 390 14.66 -2.57 -13.63
N LEU A 391 13.88 -3.56 -13.17
CA LEU A 391 12.49 -3.75 -13.59
C LEU A 391 11.65 -2.53 -13.20
N PHE A 392 11.74 -2.09 -11.94
CA PHE A 392 10.91 -0.96 -11.47
C PHE A 392 11.31 0.36 -12.14
N GLN A 393 12.59 0.56 -12.45
CA GLN A 393 13.06 1.74 -13.19
C GLN A 393 12.49 1.75 -14.60
N GLN A 394 12.56 0.61 -15.31
CA GLN A 394 11.98 0.47 -16.65
C GLN A 394 10.47 0.66 -16.67
N MET A 395 9.76 0.15 -15.66
CA MET A 395 8.32 0.37 -15.52
C MET A 395 7.97 1.84 -15.31
N ALA A 396 8.73 2.59 -14.50
CA ALA A 396 8.52 4.02 -14.29
C ALA A 396 8.78 4.83 -15.57
N GLU A 397 9.85 4.51 -16.31
CA GLU A 397 10.17 5.13 -17.59
C GLU A 397 9.10 4.85 -18.65
N GLU A 398 8.62 3.60 -18.75
CA GLU A 398 7.55 3.24 -19.68
C GLU A 398 6.23 3.94 -19.30
N CYS A 399 5.92 4.04 -18.00
CA CYS A 399 4.76 4.78 -17.50
C CYS A 399 4.83 6.26 -17.88
N ALA A 400 6.00 6.89 -17.76
CA ALA A 400 6.21 8.27 -18.18
C ALA A 400 6.04 8.43 -19.71
N GLU A 401 6.76 7.63 -20.51
CA GLU A 401 6.69 7.69 -21.98
C GLU A 401 5.28 7.40 -22.54
N SER A 402 4.50 6.58 -21.83
CA SER A 402 3.10 6.31 -22.19
C SER A 402 2.27 7.58 -22.35
N ARG A 403 2.61 8.64 -21.62
CA ARG A 403 1.87 9.90 -21.62
C ARG A 403 2.16 10.75 -22.85
N PHE A 404 3.39 10.65 -23.35
CA PHE A 404 3.78 11.21 -24.65
C PHE A 404 3.12 10.40 -25.78
N TYR A 405 3.17 9.06 -25.72
CA TYR A 405 2.48 8.19 -26.68
C TYR A 405 0.96 8.39 -26.72
N ALA A 406 0.38 8.84 -25.61
CA ALA A 406 -1.03 9.15 -25.49
C ALA A 406 -1.39 10.55 -26.03
N GLY A 407 -0.40 11.41 -26.30
CA GLY A 407 -0.60 12.76 -26.81
C GLY A 407 -1.06 13.79 -25.76
N ILE A 408 -0.90 13.52 -24.46
CA ILE A 408 -1.51 14.34 -23.40
C ILE A 408 -0.50 15.07 -22.49
N HIS A 409 0.78 14.77 -22.65
CA HIS A 409 1.89 15.41 -21.96
C HIS A 409 3.04 15.64 -22.94
N PHE A 410 3.69 16.78 -22.79
CA PHE A 410 4.95 17.08 -23.46
C PHE A 410 6.07 16.19 -22.86
N ARG A 411 7.20 16.04 -23.55
CA ARG A 411 8.32 15.22 -23.08
C ARG A 411 8.92 15.80 -21.80
N THR A 412 9.08 17.12 -21.72
CA THR A 412 9.52 17.80 -20.50
C THR A 412 8.58 17.57 -19.32
N ASP A 413 7.26 17.51 -19.53
CA ASP A 413 6.31 17.19 -18.44
C ASP A 413 6.66 15.85 -17.79
N ASN A 414 7.04 14.86 -18.60
CA ASN A 414 7.38 13.51 -18.15
C ASN A 414 8.75 13.47 -17.47
N GLU A 415 9.77 14.10 -18.06
CA GLU A 415 11.12 14.15 -17.50
C GLU A 415 11.14 14.82 -16.11
N VAL A 416 10.50 15.98 -15.99
CA VAL A 416 10.36 16.68 -14.71
C VAL A 416 9.48 15.89 -13.74
N GLY A 417 8.43 15.22 -14.25
CA GLY A 417 7.62 14.32 -13.43
C GLY A 417 8.47 13.19 -12.82
N LEU A 418 9.27 12.51 -13.62
CA LEU A 418 10.19 11.45 -13.15
C LEU A 418 11.16 11.99 -12.08
N GLU A 419 11.73 13.17 -12.29
CA GLU A 419 12.63 13.79 -11.32
C GLU A 419 11.92 14.09 -9.98
N LEU A 420 10.77 14.77 -10.04
CA LEU A 420 9.94 15.07 -8.86
C LEU A 420 9.63 13.79 -8.09
N GLY A 421 9.16 12.75 -8.77
CA GLY A 421 8.81 11.48 -8.14
C GLY A 421 10.01 10.78 -7.50
N ARG A 422 11.18 10.77 -8.17
CA ARG A 422 12.42 10.22 -7.60
C ARG A 422 12.82 10.97 -6.32
N ASN A 423 12.69 12.28 -6.30
CA ASN A 423 13.05 13.11 -5.14
C ASN A 423 12.09 12.88 -3.96
N VAL A 424 10.77 12.84 -4.22
CA VAL A 424 9.77 12.49 -3.20
C VAL A 424 10.02 11.08 -2.64
N GLY A 425 10.21 10.09 -3.51
CA GLY A 425 10.46 8.70 -3.09
C GLY A 425 11.71 8.56 -2.21
N LYS A 426 12.83 9.21 -2.59
CA LYS A 426 14.06 9.20 -1.80
C LYS A 426 13.86 9.83 -0.43
N TYR A 427 13.22 10.99 -0.39
CA TYR A 427 12.95 11.69 0.86
C TYR A 427 12.06 10.87 1.80
N VAL A 428 11.03 10.21 1.28
CA VAL A 428 10.19 9.31 2.10
C VAL A 428 11.01 8.14 2.63
N VAL A 429 11.84 7.48 1.81
CA VAL A 429 12.75 6.42 2.29
C VAL A 429 13.67 6.94 3.39
N GLU A 430 14.30 8.10 3.21
CA GLU A 430 15.16 8.73 4.21
C GLU A 430 14.41 8.95 5.52
N LYS A 431 13.19 9.50 5.47
CA LYS A 431 12.34 9.66 6.65
C LYS A 431 12.06 8.33 7.33
N TRP A 432 11.69 7.30 6.58
CA TRP A 432 11.44 5.96 7.13
C TRP A 432 12.67 5.25 7.69
N MET A 433 13.87 5.79 7.45
CA MET A 433 15.15 5.30 7.98
C MET A 433 15.66 6.10 9.19
N GLU A 434 15.13 7.30 9.43
CA GLU A 434 15.41 8.08 10.64
C GLU A 434 14.86 7.33 11.87
N LYS A 435 15.78 6.91 12.75
CA LYS A 435 15.49 6.15 13.98
C LYS A 435 14.66 6.94 14.98
#